data_AF-A0A961F6X9-F1
#
_entry.id   AF-A0A961F6X9-F1
#
_cell.length_a   1.000
_cell.length_b   1.000
_cell.length_c   1.000
_cell.angle_alpha   90.00
_cell.angle_beta   90.00
_cell.angle_gamma   90.00
#
_symmetry.space_group_name_H-M   'P 1'
#
loop_
_entity.id
_entity.type
_entity.pdbx_description
1 polymer ?
#
loop_
_entity_poly.entity_id
_entity_poly.type
_entity_poly.pdbx_seq_one_letter_code
_entity_poly.pdbx_strand_id
1 'polypeptide(L)'
;MRTLLLLPLLATLGAADAVAGEAAPDPLLGGDPAAGEIWFRQSCAMCHPAPGALFSSGADTPTAQELDRFLANHRAPNPDMRRDLIAFLLRGSTDAETGR
;
A
#
# COMPACT_ATOMS: atom_id res chain seq x y z
N MET A 1 29.59 45.06 -36.00
CA MET A 1 30.15 43.78 -36.48
C MET A 1 30.53 42.94 -35.26
N ARG A 2 29.81 41.85 -34.98
CA ARG A 2 30.25 40.82 -34.03
C ARG A 2 29.74 39.48 -34.54
N THR A 3 30.70 38.58 -34.66
CA THR A 3 30.75 37.33 -35.41
C THR A 3 29.71 36.31 -34.97
N LEU A 4 29.11 35.62 -35.94
CA LEU A 4 28.32 34.39 -35.76
C LEU A 4 29.17 33.29 -35.13
N LEU A 5 28.60 32.52 -34.19
CA LEU A 5 29.06 31.17 -33.89
C LEU A 5 27.84 30.25 -33.76
N LEU A 6 27.53 29.59 -34.87
CA LEU A 6 26.76 28.35 -34.91
C LEU A 6 27.71 27.22 -34.49
N LEU A 7 27.36 26.46 -33.44
CA LEU A 7 27.95 25.15 -33.19
C LEU A 7 26.90 24.06 -33.49
N PRO A 8 27.23 23.05 -34.31
CA PRO A 8 26.32 21.95 -34.59
C PRO A 8 26.42 20.83 -33.54
N LEU A 9 25.25 20.26 -33.23
CA LEU A 9 24.93 18.82 -33.17
C LEU A 9 25.99 17.83 -32.66
N LEU A 10 25.77 17.28 -31.45
CA LEU A 10 26.02 15.86 -31.18
C LEU A 10 24.84 15.26 -30.42
N ALA A 11 23.93 14.64 -31.17
CA ALA A 11 22.98 13.67 -30.65
C ALA A 11 23.74 12.35 -30.41
N THR A 12 24.05 12.02 -29.16
CA THR A 12 24.41 10.65 -28.78
C THR A 12 23.18 10.00 -28.16
N LEU A 13 22.50 9.22 -28.98
CA LEU A 13 21.42 8.32 -28.60
C LEU A 13 22.01 7.18 -27.78
N GLY A 14 22.02 7.31 -26.46
CA GLY A 14 22.28 6.19 -25.56
C GLY A 14 21.03 5.33 -25.49
N ALA A 15 21.05 4.16 -26.10
CA ALA A 15 20.08 3.10 -25.83
C ALA A 15 20.20 2.71 -24.35
N ALA A 16 19.37 3.31 -23.50
CA ALA A 16 19.15 2.82 -22.16
C ALA A 16 18.34 1.53 -22.32
N ASP A 17 19.04 0.40 -22.22
CA ASP A 17 18.46 -0.89 -21.92
C ASP A 17 17.55 -0.67 -20.72
N ALA A 18 16.24 -0.66 -20.96
CA ALA A 18 15.24 -0.47 -19.92
C ALA A 18 15.24 -1.73 -19.08
N VAL A 19 16.18 -1.81 -18.14
CA VAL A 19 16.00 -2.54 -16.90
C VAL A 19 14.64 -2.09 -16.40
N ALA A 20 13.66 -2.98 -16.48
CA ALA A 20 12.39 -2.81 -15.81
C ALA A 20 12.76 -2.70 -14.34
N GLY A 21 12.90 -1.48 -13.84
CA GLY A 21 13.28 -1.25 -12.45
C GLY A 21 12.25 -1.97 -11.59
N GLU A 22 12.70 -2.93 -10.78
CA GLU A 22 11.86 -3.54 -9.77
C GLU A 22 11.10 -2.41 -9.06
N ALA A 23 9.76 -2.43 -9.20
CA ALA A 23 8.93 -1.46 -8.53
C ALA A 23 9.26 -1.54 -7.04
N ALA A 24 9.63 -0.39 -6.45
CA ALA A 24 9.88 -0.32 -5.02
C ALA A 24 8.67 -0.91 -4.27
N PRO A 25 8.89 -1.76 -3.25
CA PRO A 25 7.78 -2.37 -2.52
C PRO A 25 6.88 -1.28 -1.94
N ASP A 26 5.57 -1.46 -2.04
CA ASP A 26 4.59 -0.51 -1.49
C ASP A 26 4.86 -0.36 0.02
N PRO A 27 5.19 0.85 0.50
CA PRO A 27 5.50 1.07 1.91
C PRO A 27 4.34 0.67 2.83
N LEU A 28 3.09 0.69 2.36
CA LEU A 28 1.92 0.28 3.13
C LEU A 28 1.84 -1.23 3.38
N LEU A 29 2.54 -2.05 2.57
CA LEU A 29 2.58 -3.51 2.72
C LEU A 29 3.67 -4.01 3.68
N GLY A 30 4.49 -3.10 4.23
CA GLY A 30 5.62 -3.44 5.10
C GLY A 30 5.33 -3.49 6.61
N GLY A 31 4.06 -3.61 7.03
CA GLY A 31 3.67 -3.67 8.45
C GLY A 31 3.73 -5.09 9.07
N ASP A 32 3.65 -5.17 10.39
CA ASP A 32 3.63 -6.43 11.15
C ASP A 32 2.17 -6.92 11.38
N PRO A 33 1.77 -8.08 10.82
CA PRO A 33 0.43 -8.64 11.07
C PRO A 33 0.11 -8.92 12.52
N ALA A 34 1.09 -9.41 13.28
CA ALA A 34 0.86 -9.86 14.63
C ALA A 34 0.55 -8.65 15.51
N ALA A 35 1.30 -7.55 15.31
CA ALA A 35 0.97 -6.25 15.87
C ALA A 35 -0.43 -5.78 15.41
N GLY A 36 -0.75 -5.93 14.12
CA GLY A 36 -2.06 -5.59 13.56
C GLY A 36 -3.23 -6.33 14.22
N GLU A 37 -3.09 -7.65 14.46
CA GLU A 37 -4.10 -8.44 15.17
C GLU A 37 -4.28 -7.95 16.62
N ILE A 38 -3.18 -7.63 17.31
CA ILE A 38 -3.24 -7.07 18.67
C ILE A 38 -4.02 -5.76 18.68
N TRP A 39 -3.72 -4.85 17.75
CA TRP A 39 -4.46 -3.59 17.60
C TRP A 39 -5.95 -3.83 17.34
N PHE A 40 -6.27 -4.76 16.43
CA PHE A 40 -7.65 -5.11 16.10
C PHE A 40 -8.41 -5.61 17.33
N ARG A 41 -7.85 -6.57 18.08
CA ARG A 41 -8.52 -7.14 19.27
C ARG A 41 -8.72 -6.11 20.38
N GLN A 42 -7.79 -5.18 20.57
CA GLN A 42 -7.86 -4.19 21.64
C GLN A 42 -8.82 -3.04 21.35
N SER A 43 -8.95 -2.64 20.08
CA SER A 43 -9.61 -1.36 19.73
C SER A 43 -10.76 -1.50 18.73
N CYS A 44 -10.74 -2.51 17.86
CA CYS A 44 -11.70 -2.67 16.78
C CYS A 44 -12.76 -3.72 17.10
N ALA A 45 -12.36 -4.82 17.75
CA ALA A 45 -13.21 -5.97 18.04
C ALA A 45 -14.44 -5.66 18.91
N MET A 46 -14.40 -4.56 19.66
CA MET A 46 -15.54 -4.08 20.44
C MET A 46 -16.75 -3.70 19.57
N CYS A 47 -16.51 -3.22 18.34
CA CYS A 47 -17.57 -2.82 17.40
C CYS A 47 -17.61 -3.73 16.16
N HIS A 48 -16.48 -4.30 15.77
CA HIS A 48 -16.32 -5.18 14.61
C HIS A 48 -15.88 -6.57 15.07
N PRO A 49 -16.81 -7.49 15.33
CA PRO A 49 -16.50 -8.74 16.03
C PRO A 49 -15.58 -9.68 15.25
N ALA A 50 -15.43 -9.47 13.93
CA ALA A 50 -14.49 -10.21 13.09
C ALA A 50 -13.89 -9.28 12.03
N PRO A 51 -12.63 -9.51 11.61
CA PRO A 51 -12.00 -8.75 10.52
C PRO A 51 -12.80 -8.81 9.21
N GLY A 52 -13.36 -9.98 8.88
CA GLY A 52 -14.19 -10.17 7.68
C GLY A 52 -15.54 -9.43 7.72
N ALA A 53 -15.97 -8.91 8.87
CA ALA A 53 -17.19 -8.11 9.00
C ALA A 53 -16.96 -6.60 8.75
N LEU A 54 -15.72 -6.19 8.48
CA LEU A 54 -15.36 -4.79 8.20
C LEU A 54 -15.76 -4.35 6.79
N PHE A 55 -15.82 -5.28 5.85
CA PHE A 55 -16.10 -5.01 4.44
C PHE A 55 -17.53 -5.46 4.15
N SER A 56 -18.36 -4.51 3.70
CA SER A 56 -19.76 -4.76 3.35
C SER A 56 -19.84 -5.64 2.10
N SER A 57 -19.78 -6.97 2.28
CA SER A 57 -20.28 -8.06 1.42
C SER A 57 -20.14 -7.99 -0.11
N GLY A 58 -19.31 -7.11 -0.67
CA GLY A 58 -19.15 -6.95 -2.11
C GLY A 58 -17.74 -7.25 -2.56
N ALA A 59 -17.55 -8.47 -3.08
CA ALA A 59 -16.61 -9.00 -4.08
C ALA A 59 -15.14 -8.52 -4.19
N ASP A 60 -14.75 -7.37 -3.67
CA ASP A 60 -13.44 -6.76 -3.90
C ASP A 60 -12.68 -6.65 -2.57
N THR A 61 -11.58 -7.41 -2.45
CA THR A 61 -10.60 -7.21 -1.39
C THR A 61 -10.05 -5.79 -1.52
N PRO A 62 -10.16 -4.94 -0.46
CA PRO A 62 -9.72 -3.56 -0.53
C PRO A 62 -8.22 -3.49 -0.73
N THR A 63 -7.75 -2.48 -1.46
CA THR A 63 -6.32 -2.21 -1.59
C THR A 63 -5.74 -1.65 -0.29
N ALA A 64 -4.42 -1.80 -0.11
CA ALA A 64 -3.71 -1.21 1.02
C ALA A 64 -3.95 0.31 1.15
N GLN A 65 -4.03 1.01 0.02
CA GLN A 65 -4.27 2.45 -0.01
C GLN A 65 -5.70 2.84 0.38
N GLU A 66 -6.70 2.03 0.02
CA GLU A 66 -8.09 2.25 0.45
C GLU A 66 -8.22 2.05 1.97
N LEU A 67 -7.59 1.00 2.50
CA LEU A 67 -7.54 0.77 3.93
C LEU A 67 -6.82 1.90 4.67
N ASP A 68 -5.67 2.36 4.18
CA ASP A 68 -4.94 3.47 4.81
C ASP A 68 -5.79 4.73 4.91
N ARG A 69 -6.45 5.11 3.81
CA ARG A 69 -7.33 6.29 3.76
C ARG A 69 -8.49 6.18 4.75
N PHE A 70 -9.10 5.01 4.83
CA PHE A 70 -10.20 4.75 5.76
C PHE A 70 -9.72 4.83 7.21
N LEU A 71 -8.67 4.07 7.54
CA LEU A 71 -8.12 3.96 8.90
C LEU A 71 -7.58 5.30 9.41
N ALA A 72 -7.01 6.13 8.54
CA ALA A 72 -6.50 7.46 8.90
C ALA A 72 -7.61 8.36 9.49
N ASN A 73 -8.86 8.17 9.04
CA ASN A 73 -10.03 8.89 9.53
C ASN A 73 -10.94 8.03 10.40
N HIS A 74 -10.54 6.79 10.70
CA HIS A 74 -11.35 5.82 11.45
C HIS A 74 -10.50 5.04 12.45
N ARG A 75 -10.42 5.57 13.68
CA ARG A 75 -9.83 4.93 14.88
C ARG A 75 -8.34 4.53 14.80
N ALA A 76 -7.63 4.83 13.71
CA ALA A 76 -6.19 4.58 13.59
C ALA A 76 -5.43 5.77 12.95
N PRO A 77 -5.35 6.94 13.62
CA PRO A 77 -4.66 8.12 13.07
C PRO A 77 -3.12 7.95 13.01
N ASN A 78 -2.54 7.02 13.77
CA ASN A 78 -1.10 6.75 13.75
C ASN A 78 -0.72 5.94 12.48
N PRO A 79 0.22 6.42 11.64
CA PRO A 79 0.58 5.75 10.39
C PRO A 79 1.22 4.36 10.58
N ASP A 80 2.01 4.13 11.61
CA ASP A 80 2.63 2.81 11.86
C ASP A 80 1.57 1.79 12.29
N MET A 81 0.66 2.20 13.18
CA MET A 81 -0.51 1.38 13.55
C MET A 81 -1.35 1.01 12.31
N ARG A 82 -1.52 1.93 11.36
CA ARG A 82 -2.24 1.62 10.11
C ARG A 82 -1.52 0.59 9.27
N ARG A 83 -0.20 0.70 9.12
CA ARG A 83 0.58 -0.28 8.35
C ARG A 83 0.44 -1.68 8.93
N ASP A 84 0.50 -1.82 10.25
CA ASP A 84 0.30 -3.10 10.93
C ASP A 84 -1.13 -3.65 10.72
N LEU A 85 -2.14 -2.80 10.89
CA LEU A 85 -3.55 -3.16 10.65
C LEU A 85 -3.81 -3.56 9.19
N ILE A 86 -3.28 -2.81 8.22
CA ILE A 86 -3.40 -3.12 6.79
C ILE A 86 -2.78 -4.48 6.51
N ALA A 87 -1.58 -4.73 7.02
CA ALA A 87 -0.89 -6.00 6.86
C ALA A 87 -1.68 -7.18 7.47
N PHE A 88 -2.37 -6.96 8.59
CA PHE A 88 -3.25 -7.98 9.19
C PHE A 88 -4.53 -8.21 8.37
N LEU A 89 -5.24 -7.13 8.02
CA LEU A 89 -6.54 -7.19 7.34
C LEU A 89 -6.46 -7.79 5.94
N LEU A 90 -5.40 -7.46 5.19
CA LEU A 90 -5.17 -8.02 3.86
C LEU A 90 -4.80 -9.51 3.88
N ARG A 91 -4.22 -10.00 4.98
CA ARG A 91 -4.01 -11.45 5.17
C ARG A 91 -5.33 -12.17 5.42
N GLY A 92 -6.17 -11.61 6.30
CA GLY A 92 -7.48 -12.17 6.60
C GLY A 92 -8.40 -12.25 5.38
N SER A 93 -8.31 -11.29 4.44
CA SER A 93 -9.06 -11.37 3.18
C SER A 93 -8.56 -12.48 2.26
N THR A 94 -7.24 -12.70 2.16
CA THR A 94 -6.69 -13.81 1.37
C THR A 94 -7.01 -15.19 1.96
N ASP A 95 -7.05 -15.32 3.28
CA ASP A 95 -7.43 -16.57 3.96
C ASP A 95 -8.94 -16.86 3.76
N ALA A 96 -9.78 -15.81 3.82
CA ALA A 96 -11.21 -15.91 3.55
C ALA A 96 -11.52 -16.32 2.10
N GLU A 97 -10.74 -15.84 1.11
CA GLU A 97 -10.86 -16.25 -0.29
C GLU A 97 -10.41 -17.71 -0.53
N THR A 98 -9.50 -18.24 0.29
CA THR A 98 -8.95 -19.61 0.14
C THR A 98 -9.63 -20.66 1.04
N GLY A 99 -10.55 -20.26 1.91
CA GLY A 99 -11.35 -21.16 2.76
C GLY A 99 -10.53 -21.92 3.80
N ARG A 100 -9.41 -21.34 4.24
CA ARG A 100 -8.48 -21.95 5.21
C ARG A 100 -8.55 -21.27 6.57
#